data_AF-A0A388PXS1-F1
#
_entry.id   AF-A0A388PXS1-F1
#
_cell.length_a   1.000
_cell.length_b   1.000
_cell.length_c   1.000
_cell.angle_alpha   90.00
_cell.angle_beta   90.00
_cell.angle_gamma   90.00
#
_symmetry.space_group_name_H-M   'P 1'
#
loop_
_entity.id
_entity.type
_entity.pdbx_description
1 polymer ?
#
loop_
_entity_poly.entity_id
_entity_poly.type
_entity_poly.pdbx_seq_one_letter_code
_entity_poly.pdbx_strand_id
1 'polypeptide(L)' 'MKSENKLVQFMSHVICECSTMARIDPQHLAWCLENIMNHEPVNIIKVPDHEAKLAKLTLDRMLLVS' A
#
# COMPACT_ATOMS: atom_id res chain seq x y z
N MET A 1 -2.76 9.24 19.42
CA MET A 1 -4.03 9.19 18.65
C MET A 1 -5.07 9.95 19.46
N LYS A 2 -5.74 10.97 18.90
CA LYS A 2 -6.84 11.64 19.62
C LYS A 2 -8.02 10.68 19.69
N SER A 3 -8.55 10.46 20.89
CA SER A 3 -9.77 9.67 21.10
C SER A 3 -10.97 10.45 20.56
N GLU A 4 -11.72 9.85 19.62
CA GLU A 4 -12.95 10.45 19.08
C GLU A 4 -14.20 10.12 19.92
N ASN A 5 -14.04 9.64 21.16
CA ASN A 5 -15.15 9.18 22.00
C ASN A 5 -16.05 8.14 21.30
N LYS A 6 -15.42 7.19 20.59
CA LYS A 6 -16.07 6.08 19.87
C LYS A 6 -15.55 4.76 20.40
N LEU A 7 -16.41 3.74 20.45
CA LEU A 7 -16.03 2.36 20.75
C LEU A 7 -15.65 1.64 19.46
N VAL A 8 -14.41 1.16 19.36
CA VAL A 8 -13.91 0.34 18.25
C VAL A 8 -13.49 -1.01 18.81
N GLN A 9 -14.05 -2.09 18.27
CA GLN A 9 -13.81 -3.47 18.72
C GLN A 9 -13.71 -4.42 17.53
N PHE A 10 -12.95 -5.51 17.68
CA PHE A 10 -12.95 -6.58 16.70
C PHE A 10 -14.30 -7.29 16.66
N MET A 11 -14.74 -7.69 15.47
CA MET A 11 -15.98 -8.47 15.31
C MET A 11 -15.83 -9.93 15.75
N SER A 12 -14.59 -10.42 15.88
CA SER A 12 -14.26 -11.81 16.22
C SER A 12 -13.14 -11.86 17.24
N HIS A 13 -13.12 -12.91 18.06
CA HIS A 13 -11.99 -13.23 18.93
C HIS A 13 -10.78 -13.74 18.16
N VAL A 14 -10.97 -14.17 16.91
CA VAL A 14 -9.89 -14.49 15.98
C VAL A 14 -9.50 -13.22 15.25
N ILE A 15 -8.22 -12.83 15.38
CA ILE A 15 -7.68 -11.65 14.71
C ILE A 15 -7.50 -11.97 13.23
N CYS A 16 -8.19 -11.24 12.36
CA CYS A 16 -8.00 -11.28 10.91
C CYS A 16 -6.86 -10.34 10.50
N GLU A 17 -5.64 -10.71 10.85
CA GLU A 17 -4.44 -9.96 10.48
C GLU A 17 -4.07 -10.28 9.02
N CYS A 18 -3.77 -9.25 8.23
CA CYS A 18 -3.29 -9.45 6.87
C CYS A 18 -1.77 -9.52 6.89
N SER A 19 -1.24 -10.74 7.03
CA SER A 19 0.21 -10.99 7.16
C SER A 19 1.08 -10.37 6.06
N THR A 20 0.50 -10.05 4.90
CA THR A 20 1.20 -9.31 3.84
C THR A 20 1.33 -7.83 4.16
N MET A 21 0.31 -7.21 4.75
CA MET A 21 0.36 -5.82 5.22
C MET A 21 1.32 -5.65 6.40
N ALA A 22 1.39 -6.63 7.31
CA ALA A 22 2.35 -6.58 8.42
C ALA A 22 3.82 -6.68 7.99
N ARG A 23 4.12 -7.00 6.72
CA ARG A 23 5.49 -6.93 6.18
C ARG A 23 5.95 -5.49 5.91
N ILE A 24 5.05 -4.52 5.94
CA ILE A 24 5.37 -3.11 5.75
C ILE A 24 5.57 -2.48 7.14
N ASP A 25 6.81 -2.50 7.62
CA ASP A 25 7.18 -1.94 8.92
C ASP A 25 7.95 -0.61 8.80
N PRO A 26 8.07 0.15 9.90
CA PRO A 26 8.76 1.44 9.91
C PRO A 26 10.24 1.34 9.51
N GLN A 27 10.92 0.24 9.82
CA GLN A 27 12.35 0.09 9.51
C GLN A 27 12.56 -0.07 7.99
N HIS A 28 11.78 -0.93 7.33
CA HIS A 28 11.86 -1.10 5.88
C HIS A 28 11.39 0.16 5.13
N LEU A 29 10.40 0.87 5.67
CA LEU A 29 9.97 2.16 5.09
C LEU A 29 11.10 3.20 5.18
N ALA A 30 11.73 3.34 6.34
CA ALA A 30 12.84 4.28 6.53
C ALA A 30 13.99 3.98 5.55
N TRP A 31 14.38 2.71 5.44
CA TRP A 31 15.42 2.28 4.51
C TRP A 31 15.07 2.61 3.06
N CYS A 32 13.85 2.32 2.60
CA CYS A 32 13.42 2.69 1.24
C CYS A 32 13.53 4.21 0.99
N LEU A 33 13.16 5.04 1.96
CA LEU A 33 13.22 6.50 1.85
C LEU A 33 14.67 7.02 1.84
N GLU A 34 15.55 6.47 2.67
CA GLU A 34 16.98 6.81 2.68
C GLU A 34 17.64 6.52 1.33
N ASN A 35 17.32 5.37 0.72
CA ASN A 35 17.81 4.99 -0.61
C ASN A 35 17.32 5.96 -1.71
N ILE A 36 16.06 6.42 -1.62
CA ILE A 36 15.54 7.45 -2.53
C ILE A 36 16.31 8.76 -2.37
N MET A 37 16.58 9.18 -1.12
CA MET A 37 17.36 10.39 -0.83
C MET A 37 18.81 10.29 -1.32
N ASN A 38 19.39 9.10 -1.30
CA ASN A 38 20.75 8.83 -1.79
C ASN A 38 20.81 8.61 -3.33
N HIS A 39 19.70 8.81 -4.05
CA HIS A 39 19.59 8.57 -5.49
C HIS A 39 19.81 7.10 -5.93
N GLU A 40 19.67 6.14 -5.02
CA GLU A 40 19.79 4.70 -5.29
C GLU A 40 18.48 3.96 -4.97
N PRO A 41 17.36 4.24 -5.66
CA PRO A 41 16.07 3.72 -5.26
C PRO A 41 15.99 2.20 -5.39
N VAL A 42 15.50 1.57 -4.32
CA VAL A 42 15.34 0.12 -4.18
C VAL A 42 13.89 -0.30 -4.45
N ASN A 43 13.69 -1.56 -4.83
CA ASN A 43 12.35 -2.16 -5.02
C ASN A 43 11.44 -1.38 -5.99
N ILE A 44 12.02 -0.77 -7.03
CA ILE A 44 11.24 -0.07 -8.07
C ILE A 44 10.30 -1.05 -8.76
N ILE A 45 9.01 -0.83 -8.56
CA ILE A 45 7.95 -1.60 -9.21
C ILE A 45 7.95 -1.23 -10.70
N LYS A 46 8.15 -2.24 -11.55
CA LYS A 46 8.05 -2.11 -13.01
C LYS A 46 7.02 -3.09 -13.52
N VAL A 47 6.13 -2.61 -14.38
CA VAL A 47 5.10 -3.42 -15.01
C VAL A 47 5.42 -3.46 -16.51
N PRO A 48 5.34 -4.62 -17.18
CA PRO A 48 5.52 -4.70 -18.63
C PRO A 48 4.54 -3.79 -19.37
N ASP A 49 5.00 -3.14 -20.45
CA ASP A 49 4.23 -2.13 -21.19
C ASP A 49 2.86 -2.62 -21.66
N HIS A 50 2.77 -3.88 -22.08
CA HIS A 50 1.52 -4.49 -22.52
C HIS A 50 0.48 -4.51 -21.39
N GLU A 51 0.86 -5.03 -20.22
CA GLU A 51 0.00 -5.12 -19.04
C GLU A 51 -0.38 -3.73 -18.51
N ALA A 52 0.60 -2.82 -18.44
CA ALA A 52 0.37 -1.46 -17.94
C ALA A 52 -0.68 -0.71 -18.78
N LYS A 53 -0.67 -0.85 -20.10
CA LYS A 53 -1.64 -0.21 -21.01
C LYS A 53 -3.07 -0.66 -20.73
N LEU A 54 -3.28 -1.98 -20.64
CA LEU A 54 -4.63 -2.55 -20.45
C LEU A 54 -5.15 -2.31 -19.04
N ALA A 55 -4.29 -2.46 -18.02
CA ALA A 55 -4.63 -2.20 -16.63
C ALA A 55 -5.02 -0.72 -16.43
N LYS A 56 -4.25 0.21 -17.00
CA LYS A 56 -4.53 1.64 -16.92
C LYS A 56 -5.86 2.01 -17.58
N LEU A 57 -6.14 1.51 -18.79
CA LEU A 57 -7.42 1.76 -19.47
C LEU A 57 -8.61 1.34 -18.60
N THR A 58 -8.49 0.21 -17.91
CA THR A 58 -9.55 -0.30 -17.02
C THR A 58 -9.72 0.58 -15.80
N LEU A 59 -8.60 0.99 -15.19
CA LEU A 59 -8.61 1.89 -14.03
C LEU A 59 -9.19 3.26 -14.38
N ASP A 60 -8.81 3.82 -15.53
CA ASP A 60 -9.32 5.10 -16.02
C ASP A 60 -10.85 5.05 -16.21
N ARG A 61 -11.37 3.95 -16.78
CA ARG A 61 -12.83 3.75 -16.92
C ARG A 61 -13.55 3.63 -15.58
N MET A 62 -12.96 2.93 -14.60
CA MET A 62 -13.51 2.80 -13.24
C MET A 62 -13.60 4.16 -12.54
N LEU A 63 -12.54 4.97 -12.65
CA LEU A 63 -12.47 6.29 -12.02
C LEU A 63 -13.36 7.34 -12.70
N LEU A 64 -13.66 7.20 -13.98
CA LEU A 64 -14.58 8.13 -14.68
C LEU A 64 -16.05 8.00 -14.26
N VAL A 65 -16.43 6.86 -13.68
CA VAL A 65 -17.82 6.55 -13.29
C VAL A 65 -18.04 6.56 -11.78
N SER A 66 -16.98 6.76 -10.99
CA SER A 66 -17.03 6.84 -9.52
C SER A 66 -17.06 8.30 -9.07
#